data_AF-A0A7Z9IH33-F1
#
_entry.id   AF-A0A7Z9IH33-F1
#
_cell.length_a   1.000
_cell.length_b   1.000
_cell.length_c   1.000
_cell.angle_alpha   90.00
_cell.angle_beta   90.00
_cell.angle_gamma   90.00
#
_symmetry.space_group_name_H-M   'P 1'
#
loop_
_entity.id
_entity.type
_entity.pdbx_description
1 polymer ?
#
loop_
_entity_poly.entity_id
_entity_poly.type
_entity_poly.pdbx_seq_one_letter_code
_entity_poly.pdbx_strand_id
1 'polypeptide(L)'
;MAFRAKDEEEQAAWREHLLSLGVEVSHVMDRGYFRSIYFRAPDGMLLEIATDVPGFSIDEPTDRLGSDLKLPDWLEGKRVEIEGMLTPLS
;
A
#
# COMPACT_ATOMS: atom_id res chain seq x y z
N MET A 1 -8.78 7.98 1.68
CA MET A 1 -9.68 6.87 1.30
C MET A 1 -9.02 6.12 0.14
N ALA A 2 -9.12 4.80 0.09
CA ALA A 2 -8.55 3.98 -0.98
C ALA A 2 -9.66 3.31 -1.80
N PHE A 3 -9.56 3.44 -3.12
CA PHE A 3 -10.36 2.70 -4.10
C PHE A 3 -9.57 1.48 -4.58
N ARG A 4 -10.30 0.43 -4.93
CA ARG A 4 -9.72 -0.84 -5.39
C ARG A 4 -9.47 -0.79 -6.89
N ALA A 5 -8.30 -1.27 -7.30
CA ALA A 5 -8.02 -1.75 -8.64
C ALA A 5 -7.80 -3.26 -8.56
N LYS A 6 -8.36 -4.03 -9.48
CA LYS A 6 -8.23 -5.49 -9.51
C LYS A 6 -6.78 -5.94 -9.59
N ASP A 7 -5.96 -5.23 -10.36
CA ASP A 7 -4.56 -5.55 -10.63
C ASP A 7 -3.78 -4.30 -11.07
N GLU A 8 -2.50 -4.49 -11.37
CA GLU A 8 -1.58 -3.42 -11.81
C GLU A 8 -1.99 -2.79 -13.15
N GLU A 9 -2.60 -3.57 -14.03
CA GLU A 9 -3.06 -3.08 -15.34
C GLU A 9 -4.22 -2.10 -15.15
N GLU A 10 -5.21 -2.46 -14.31
CA GLU A 10 -6.30 -1.54 -13.99
C GLU A 10 -5.80 -0.29 -13.26
N GLN A 11 -4.87 -0.42 -12.32
CA GLN A 11 -4.27 0.76 -11.67
C GLN A 11 -3.54 1.66 -12.68
N ALA A 12 -2.77 1.08 -13.60
CA ALA A 12 -2.05 1.83 -14.61
C ALA A 12 -3.01 2.59 -15.53
N ALA A 13 -4.11 1.96 -15.95
CA ALA A 13 -5.17 2.60 -16.72
C ALA A 13 -5.80 3.78 -15.97
N TRP A 14 -6.07 3.64 -14.67
CA TRP A 14 -6.55 4.76 -13.84
C TRP A 14 -5.53 5.89 -13.74
N ARG A 15 -4.24 5.55 -13.58
CA ARG A 15 -3.16 6.54 -13.54
C ARG A 15 -3.10 7.36 -14.82
N GLU A 16 -3.13 6.69 -15.97
CA GLU A 16 -3.12 7.33 -17.29
C GLU A 16 -4.36 8.20 -17.49
N HIS A 17 -5.53 7.70 -17.11
CA HIS A 17 -6.77 8.45 -17.20
C HIS A 17 -6.72 9.74 -16.38
N LEU A 18 -6.32 9.67 -15.11
CA LEU A 18 -6.21 10.85 -14.23
C LEU A 18 -5.19 11.87 -14.76
N LEU A 19 -4.03 11.40 -15.24
CA LEU A 19 -3.02 12.27 -15.85
C LEU A 19 -3.56 12.95 -17.11
N SER A 20 -4.35 12.26 -17.92
CA SER A 20 -4.98 12.83 -19.13
C SER A 20 -5.98 13.96 -18.81
N LEU A 21 -6.53 13.97 -17.59
CA LEU A 21 -7.40 15.03 -17.07
C LEU A 21 -6.63 16.18 -16.41
N GLY A 22 -5.29 16.14 -16.43
CA GLY A 22 -4.43 17.15 -15.79
C GLY A 22 -4.34 17.03 -14.27
N VAL A 23 -4.79 15.90 -13.69
CA VAL A 23 -4.66 15.63 -12.26
C VAL A 23 -3.22 15.23 -11.96
N GLU A 24 -2.61 15.82 -10.94
CA GLU A 24 -1.32 15.37 -10.44
C GLU A 24 -1.47 14.03 -9.70
N VAL A 25 -0.76 13.01 -10.18
CA VAL A 25 -0.78 11.66 -9.62
C VAL A 25 0.64 11.23 -9.28
N SER A 26 0.81 10.60 -8.12
CA SER A 26 2.11 10.06 -7.72
C SER A 26 2.66 9.02 -8.72
N HIS A 27 3.94 8.70 -8.57
CA HIS A 27 4.47 7.44 -9.12
C HIS A 27 3.77 6.26 -8.43
N VAL A 28 3.80 5.09 -9.08
CA VAL A 28 3.36 3.84 -8.46
C VAL A 28 4.29 3.52 -7.30
N MET A 29 3.71 3.28 -6.12
CA MET A 29 4.45 2.96 -4.89
C MET A 29 4.17 1.50 -4.51
N ASP A 30 5.24 0.76 -4.22
CA ASP A 30 5.14 -0.60 -3.68
C ASP A 30 4.95 -0.53 -2.16
N ARG A 31 3.87 -1.15 -1.64
CA ARG A 31 3.52 -1.19 -0.23
C ARG A 31 3.72 -2.58 0.38
N GLY A 32 4.42 -3.48 -0.32
CA GLY A 32 4.62 -4.87 0.06
C GLY A 32 3.40 -5.75 -0.27
N TYR A 33 2.24 -5.37 0.24
CA TYR A 33 0.99 -6.15 0.09
C TYR A 33 0.14 -5.72 -1.10
N PHE A 34 0.38 -4.53 -1.63
CA PHE A 34 -0.31 -3.95 -2.78
C PHE A 34 0.55 -2.84 -3.40
N ARG A 35 0.20 -2.41 -4.61
CA ARG A 35 0.75 -1.22 -5.25
C ARG A 35 -0.26 -0.10 -5.16
N SER A 36 0.18 1.13 -4.99
CA SER A 36 -0.69 2.30 -4.78
C SER A 36 -0.26 3.51 -5.60
N ILE A 37 -1.24 4.28 -6.07
CA ILE A 37 -1.07 5.66 -6.56
C ILE A 37 -1.91 6.61 -5.72
N TYR A 38 -1.47 7.86 -5.59
CA TYR A 38 -2.14 8.90 -4.82
C TYR A 38 -2.40 10.14 -5.67
N PHE A 39 -3.54 10.78 -5.42
CA PHE A 39 -3.94 12.04 -6.05
C PHE A 39 -4.88 12.81 -5.12
N ARG A 40 -5.09 14.10 -5.41
CA ARG A 40 -6.04 14.93 -4.66
C ARG A 40 -7.31 15.16 -5.47
N ALA A 41 -8.46 14.99 -4.82
CA ALA A 41 -9.74 15.42 -5.36
C ALA A 41 -9.83 16.96 -5.42
N PRO A 42 -10.80 17.55 -6.14
CA PRO A 42 -10.93 19.00 -6.26
C PRO A 42 -11.10 19.74 -4.93
N ASP A 43 -11.66 19.08 -3.91
CA ASP A 43 -11.80 19.59 -2.54
C ASP A 43 -10.51 19.44 -1.69
N GLY A 44 -9.43 18.92 -2.27
CA GLY A 44 -8.14 18.70 -1.64
C GLY A 44 -7.99 17.36 -0.91
N MET A 45 -9.06 16.54 -0.84
CA MET A 45 -9.01 15.24 -0.18
C MET A 45 -7.99 14.31 -0.83
N LEU A 46 -7.13 13.70 -0.02
CA LEU A 46 -6.16 12.70 -0.50
C LEU A 46 -6.87 11.36 -0.75
N LEU A 47 -6.82 10.93 -2.00
CA LEU A 47 -7.36 9.67 -2.48
C LEU A 47 -6.23 8.75 -2.94
N GLU A 48 -6.51 7.45 -2.88
CA GLU A 48 -5.61 6.38 -3.26
C GLU A 48 -6.34 5.40 -4.19
N ILE A 49 -5.62 4.84 -5.15
CA ILE A 49 -6.05 3.65 -5.90
C ILE A 49 -5.02 2.55 -5.63
N ALA A 50 -5.45 1.47 -5.00
CA ALA A 50 -4.60 0.37 -4.55
C ALA A 50 -5.01 -0.95 -5.21
N THR A 51 -4.02 -1.77 -5.56
CA THR A 51 -4.27 -3.09 -6.17
C THR A 51 -4.81 -4.09 -5.15
N ASP A 52 -5.72 -4.97 -5.57
CA ASP A 52 -6.25 -6.04 -4.72
C ASP A 52 -5.22 -7.15 -4.44
N VAL A 53 -4.30 -7.35 -5.38
CA VAL A 53 -3.23 -8.35 -5.32
C VAL A 53 -1.88 -7.68 -5.07
N PRO A 54 -0.94 -8.36 -4.39
CA PRO A 54 -1.01 -9.78 -3.97
C PRO A 54 -1.73 -10.05 -2.64
N GLY A 55 -1.92 -9.05 -1.78
CA GLY A 55 -2.61 -9.17 -0.50
C GLY A 55 -1.71 -9.58 0.68
N PHE A 56 -2.31 -9.77 1.85
CA PHE A 56 -1.56 -10.06 3.09
C PHE A 56 -1.15 -11.53 3.25
N SER A 57 -1.70 -12.45 2.44
CA SER A 57 -1.35 -13.87 2.53
C SER A 57 -0.04 -14.24 1.84
N ILE A 58 0.77 -13.25 1.45
CA ILE A 58 2.04 -13.47 0.74
C ILE A 58 3.14 -13.98 1.66
N ASP A 59 3.11 -13.57 2.93
CA ASP A 59 4.16 -13.78 3.93
C ASP A 59 3.60 -14.27 5.27
N GLU A 60 2.27 -14.47 5.34
CA GLU A 60 1.55 -15.03 6.48
C GLU A 60 0.47 -16.02 6.02
N PRO A 61 0.34 -17.18 6.69
CA PRO A 61 -0.83 -18.03 6.49
C PRO A 61 -2.08 -17.37 7.08
N THR A 62 -3.23 -17.58 6.44
CA THR A 62 -4.48 -16.87 6.77
C THR A 62 -4.93 -17.06 8.23
N ASP A 63 -4.63 -18.20 8.84
CA ASP A 63 -4.97 -18.52 10.23
C ASP A 63 -4.09 -17.80 11.27
N ARG A 64 -3.03 -17.11 10.83
CA ARG A 64 -2.09 -16.37 11.69
C ARG A 64 -1.84 -14.93 11.24
N LEU A 65 -2.66 -14.40 10.33
CA LEU A 65 -2.52 -13.02 9.84
C LEU A 65 -2.48 -12.00 10.98
N GLY A 66 -1.47 -11.12 10.95
CA GLY A 66 -1.31 -10.06 11.94
C GLY A 66 -0.94 -10.54 13.35
N SER A 67 -0.49 -11.80 13.50
CA SER A 67 -0.01 -12.30 14.79
C SER A 67 1.45 -11.95 15.08
N ASP A 68 2.23 -11.69 14.03
CA ASP A 68 3.64 -11.34 14.12
C ASP A 68 3.91 -9.95 13.54
N LEU A 69 4.93 -9.24 14.06
CA LEU A 69 5.38 -7.99 13.47
C LEU A 69 6.10 -8.25 12.13
N LYS A 70 5.45 -7.91 11.03
CA LYS A 70 6.05 -7.93 9.69
C LYS A 70 6.71 -6.60 9.36
N LEU A 71 7.96 -6.70 8.91
CA LEU A 71 8.73 -5.57 8.40
C LEU A 71 9.02 -5.83 6.92
N PRO A 72 9.02 -4.79 6.08
CA PRO A 72 9.49 -4.96 4.72
C PRO A 72 11.01 -5.22 4.73
N ASP A 73 11.52 -5.98 3.76
CA ASP A 73 12.90 -6.52 3.75
C ASP A 73 14.00 -5.49 4.08
N TRP A 74 13.88 -4.28 3.54
CA TRP A 74 14.80 -3.16 3.75
C TRP A 74 14.85 -2.63 5.20
N LEU A 75 13.91 -3.02 6.06
CA LEU A 75 13.88 -2.71 7.50
C LEU A 75 14.23 -3.90 8.40
N GLU A 76 14.33 -5.12 7.87
CA GLU A 76 14.62 -6.31 8.67
C GLU A 76 15.96 -6.22 9.41
N GLY A 77 16.98 -5.57 8.82
CA GLY A 77 18.26 -5.31 9.49
C GLY A 77 18.16 -4.44 10.75
N LYS A 78 17.02 -3.79 10.98
CA LYS A 78 16.74 -2.94 12.15
C LYS A 78 15.65 -3.51 13.06
N ARG A 79 15.26 -4.78 12.89
CA ARG A 79 14.15 -5.40 13.63
C ARG A 79 14.23 -5.18 15.14
N VAL A 80 15.38 -5.49 15.75
CA VAL A 80 15.57 -5.38 17.21
C VAL A 80 15.40 -3.94 17.71
N GLU A 81 15.88 -2.95 16.94
CA GLU A 81 15.72 -1.53 17.26
C GLU A 81 14.24 -1.12 17.18
N ILE A 82 13.55 -1.51 16.10
CA ILE A 82 12.14 -1.19 15.87
C ILE A 82 11.26 -1.84 16.95
N GLU A 83 11.44 -3.14 17.21
CA GLU A 83 10.70 -3.87 18.26
C GLU A 83 10.91 -3.23 19.64
N GLY A 84 12.13 -2.77 19.93
CA GLY A 84 12.44 -2.09 21.19
C GLY A 84 11.77 -0.72 21.37
N MET A 85 11.30 -0.09 20.29
CA MET A 85 10.60 1.20 20.32
C MET A 85 9.07 1.06 20.35
N LEU A 86 8.54 -0.13 20.05
CA LEU A 86 7.10 -0.35 19.96
C LEU A 86 6.51 -0.69 21.33
N THR A 87 5.36 -0.09 21.63
CA THR A 87 4.57 -0.48 22.80
C THR A 87 3.74 -1.71 22.45
N PRO A 88 3.81 -2.82 23.22
CA PRO A 88 2.99 -4.00 22.96
C PRO A 88 1.50 -3.68 22.98
N LEU A 89 0.75 -4.30 22.07
CA LEU A 89 -0.71 -4.25 22.05
C LEU A 89 -1.25 -5.35 22.98
N SER A 90 -2.18 -4.99 23.85
CA SER A 90 -2.87 -5.90 24.79
C SER A 90 -4.20 -6.39 24.24
#